data_AF-V4U708-F1
#
_entry.id   AF-V4U708-F1
#
_cell.length_a   1.000
_cell.length_b   1.000
_cell.length_c   1.000
_cell.angle_alpha   90.00
_cell.angle_beta   90.00
_cell.angle_gamma   90.00
#
_symmetry.space_group_name_H-M   'P 1'
#
loop_
_entity.id
_entity.type
_entity.pdbx_description
1 polymer ?
#
loop_
_entity_poly.entity_id
_entity_poly.type
_entity_poly.pdbx_seq_one_letter_code
_entity_poly.pdbx_strand_id
1 'polypeptide(L)'
;MASVEDEKKVVKEGNNLLGSPTFMELENGRFKCVETGHEMLAKDKDSYSQSKRCRLGLIDFALSHNKPPLNMFKQDPLSRYSRLHLFKKKLYFFSIFL
;
A
#
# COMPACT_ATOMS: atom_id res chain seq x y z
N MET A 1 -3.14 -29.84 -16.37
CA MET A 1 -3.76 -28.89 -15.42
C MET A 1 -2.66 -28.40 -14.48
N ALA A 2 -2.47 -27.14 -14.13
CA ALA A 2 -3.16 -25.90 -14.40
C ALA A 2 -2.09 -24.79 -14.54
N SER A 3 -2.36 -23.83 -15.41
CA SER A 3 -1.59 -22.62 -15.63
C SER A 3 -1.56 -21.77 -14.37
N VAL A 4 -0.36 -21.49 -13.85
CA VAL A 4 -0.15 -20.40 -12.90
C VAL A 4 -0.23 -19.12 -13.73
N GLU A 5 -1.41 -18.52 -13.73
CA GLU A 5 -1.64 -17.22 -14.34
C GLU A 5 -0.87 -16.19 -13.50
N ASP A 6 0.24 -15.72 -14.05
CA ASP A 6 0.90 -14.48 -13.64
C ASP A 6 -0.11 -13.34 -13.85
N GLU A 7 -0.97 -13.13 -12.85
CA GLU A 7 -1.75 -11.91 -12.77
C GLU A 7 -0.76 -10.75 -12.70
N LYS A 8 -0.59 -10.05 -13.82
CA LYS A 8 -0.02 -8.72 -13.87
C LYS A 8 -0.73 -7.89 -12.81
N LYS A 9 -0.14 -7.82 -11.61
CA LYS A 9 -0.52 -6.86 -10.58
C LYS A 9 -0.31 -5.50 -11.22
N VAL A 10 -1.38 -4.93 -11.79
CA VAL A 10 -1.44 -3.52 -12.09
C VAL A 10 -1.24 -2.85 -10.75
N VAL A 11 -0.02 -2.41 -10.49
CA VAL A 11 0.33 -1.67 -9.29
C VAL A 11 -0.44 -0.37 -9.39
N LYS A 12 -1.63 -0.36 -8.80
CA LYS A 12 -2.48 0.83 -8.73
C LYS A 12 -1.70 1.87 -7.95
N GLU A 13 -1.57 3.06 -8.52
CA GLU A 13 -0.91 4.19 -7.86
C GLU A 13 -1.53 4.40 -6.48
N GLY A 14 -0.69 4.61 -5.46
CA GLY A 14 -1.16 4.80 -4.10
C GLY A 14 -1.56 3.52 -3.38
N ASN A 15 -1.22 2.34 -3.91
CA ASN A 15 -1.34 1.11 -3.13
C ASN A 15 -0.33 1.12 -1.96
N ASN A 16 -0.80 0.71 -0.78
CA ASN A 16 0.03 0.53 0.41
C ASN A 16 0.83 1.79 0.88
N LEU A 17 0.30 3.01 0.69
CA LEU A 17 0.98 4.26 1.07
C LEU A 17 1.38 4.35 2.56
N LEU A 18 0.73 3.59 3.43
CA LEU A 18 0.98 3.57 4.89
C LEU A 18 1.89 2.40 5.31
N GLY A 19 2.25 1.50 4.39
CA GLY A 19 2.89 0.23 4.71
C GLY A 19 1.92 -0.85 5.19
N SER A 20 2.47 -2.03 5.42
CA SER A 20 1.74 -3.21 5.92
C SER A 20 1.41 -3.06 7.42
N PRO A 21 0.21 -3.48 7.87
CA PRO A 21 -0.15 -3.52 9.28
C PRO A 21 0.68 -4.55 10.05
N THR A 22 0.78 -4.36 11.36
CA THR A 22 1.52 -5.25 12.26
C THR A 22 0.55 -6.23 12.91
N PHE A 23 0.86 -7.51 12.85
CA PHE A 23 0.03 -8.56 13.43
C PHE A 23 0.74 -9.29 14.56
N MET A 24 0.02 -9.52 15.65
CA MET A 24 0.45 -10.29 16.81
C MET A 24 -0.35 -11.60 16.87
N GLU A 25 0.33 -12.71 17.13
CA GLU A 25 -0.31 -14.00 17.34
C GLU A 25 -0.80 -14.11 18.80
N LEU A 26 -2.01 -14.62 18.99
CA LEU A 26 -2.61 -14.88 20.29
C LEU A 26 -2.49 -16.37 20.62
N GLU A 27 -2.51 -16.69 21.91
CA GLU A 27 -2.45 -18.06 22.44
C GLU A 27 -3.54 -18.99 21.89
N ASN A 28 -4.64 -18.42 21.42
CA ASN A 28 -5.79 -19.16 20.85
C ASN A 28 -5.63 -19.49 19.36
N GLY A 29 -4.45 -19.28 18.76
CA GLY A 29 -4.20 -19.48 17.32
C GLY A 29 -4.86 -18.43 16.41
N ARG A 30 -5.23 -17.27 16.98
CA ARG A 30 -5.77 -16.12 16.26
C ARG A 30 -4.71 -15.04 16.09
N PHE A 31 -4.91 -14.14 15.14
CA PHE A 31 -4.07 -12.97 14.94
C PHE A 31 -4.82 -11.71 15.32
N LYS A 32 -4.14 -10.77 15.96
CA LYS A 32 -4.65 -9.43 16.26
C LYS A 32 -3.84 -8.39 15.51
N CYS A 33 -4.51 -7.51 14.79
CA CYS A 33 -3.90 -6.31 14.23
C CYS A 33 -3.58 -5.35 15.39
N VAL A 34 -2.32 -4.94 15.53
CA VAL A 34 -1.87 -4.10 16.65
C VAL A 34 -2.48 -2.71 16.58
N GLU A 35 -2.61 -2.17 15.37
CA GLU A 35 -3.08 -0.81 15.14
C GLU A 35 -4.60 -0.69 15.28
N THR A 36 -5.36 -1.70 14.84
CA THR A 36 -6.84 -1.66 14.87
C THR A 36 -7.46 -2.45 16.02
N GLY A 37 -6.68 -3.31 16.68
CA GLY A 37 -7.16 -4.24 17.69
C GLY A 37 -8.04 -5.39 17.15
N HIS A 38 -8.23 -5.49 15.84
CA HIS A 38 -9.10 -6.50 15.24
C HIS A 38 -8.49 -7.89 15.30
N GLU A 39 -9.28 -8.87 15.76
CA GLU A 39 -8.90 -10.28 15.79
C GLU A 39 -9.41 -11.02 14.55
N MET A 40 -8.58 -11.88 13.98
CA MET A 40 -8.86 -12.64 12.77
C MET A 40 -8.17 -14.01 12.79
N LEU A 41 -8.64 -14.91 11.92
CA LEU A 41 -7.97 -16.19 11.68
C LEU A 41 -6.75 -16.00 10.77
N ALA A 42 -5.82 -16.95 10.80
CA ALA A 42 -4.64 -16.94 9.93
C ALA A 42 -4.99 -16.80 8.43
N LYS A 43 -6.10 -17.44 8.01
CA LYS A 43 -6.58 -17.42 6.61
C LYS A 43 -7.03 -16.04 6.15
N ASP A 44 -7.57 -15.24 7.06
CA ASP A 44 -8.15 -13.93 6.75
C ASP A 44 -7.14 -12.80 6.88
N LYS A 45 -5.95 -13.07 7.43
CA LYS A 45 -4.90 -12.08 7.71
C LYS A 45 -4.54 -11.23 6.49
N ASP A 46 -4.25 -11.90 5.37
CA ASP A 46 -3.82 -11.22 4.15
C ASP A 46 -4.98 -10.42 3.50
N SER A 47 -6.19 -11.00 3.50
CA SER A 47 -7.40 -10.35 3.01
C SER A 47 -7.77 -9.11 3.84
N TYR A 48 -7.69 -9.23 5.18
CA TYR A 48 -7.96 -8.14 6.10
C TYR A 48 -7.00 -6.97 5.91
N SER A 49 -5.71 -7.24 5.68
CA SER A 49 -4.69 -6.20 5.48
C SER A 49 -5.01 -5.23 4.33
N GLN A 50 -5.72 -5.70 3.30
CA GLN A 50 -6.14 -4.91 2.14
C GLN A 50 -7.55 -4.32 2.28
N SER A 51 -8.30 -4.72 3.31
CA SER A 51 -9.67 -4.25 3.52
C SER A 51 -9.70 -2.76 3.91
N LYS A 52 -10.78 -2.08 3.52
CA LYS A 52 -11.03 -0.67 3.90
C LYS A 52 -10.94 -0.46 5.42
N ARG A 53 -11.42 -1.43 6.21
CA ARG A 53 -11.40 -1.36 7.68
C ARG A 53 -9.97 -1.28 8.23
N CYS A 54 -9.08 -2.18 7.80
CA CYS A 54 -7.69 -2.17 8.23
C CYS A 54 -6.98 -0.89 7.78
N ARG A 55 -7.20 -0.48 6.52
CA ARG A 55 -6.53 0.70 5.95
C ARG A 55 -6.93 2.01 6.62
N LEU A 56 -8.20 2.18 6.98
CA LEU A 56 -8.66 3.35 7.75
C LEU A 56 -8.12 3.33 9.17
N GLY A 57 -8.14 2.17 9.84
CA GLY A 57 -7.59 2.06 11.19
C GLY A 57 -6.11 2.38 11.28
N LEU A 58 -5.32 2.09 10.23
CA LEU A 58 -3.91 2.53 10.15
C LEU A 58 -3.76 4.06 10.10
N ILE A 59 -4.70 4.78 9.48
CA ILE A 59 -4.70 6.25 9.45
C ILE A 59 -5.01 6.77 10.84
N ASP A 60 -6.09 6.28 11.45
CA ASP A 60 -6.53 6.72 12.77
C ASP A 60 -5.46 6.47 13.83
N PHE A 61 -4.80 5.30 13.78
CA PHE A 61 -3.66 4.97 14.62
C PHE A 61 -2.49 5.94 14.42
N ALA A 62 -2.12 6.23 13.17
CA ALA A 62 -0.99 7.11 12.92
C ALA A 62 -1.29 8.58 13.29
N LEU A 63 -2.55 9.02 13.18
CA LEU A 63 -3.02 10.32 13.67
C LEU A 63 -2.99 10.40 15.20
N SER A 64 -3.44 9.35 15.91
CA SER A 64 -3.42 9.33 17.38
C SER A 64 -1.99 9.33 17.95
N HIS A 65 -1.03 8.78 17.19
CA HIS A 65 0.39 8.81 17.50
C HIS A 65 1.11 10.11 17.07
N ASN A 66 0.38 11.18 16.72
CA ASN A 66 0.90 12.52 16.40
C ASN A 66 1.97 12.53 15.30
N LYS A 67 1.93 11.58 14.36
CA LYS A 67 2.80 11.65 13.18
C LYS A 67 2.29 12.81 12.31
N PRO A 68 3.15 13.79 11.96
CA PRO A 68 2.72 14.88 11.11
C PRO A 68 2.22 14.28 9.78
N PRO A 69 1.05 14.70 9.26
CA PRO A 69 0.38 14.03 8.15
C PRO A 69 1.24 13.96 6.89
N LEU A 70 2.14 14.93 6.70
CA LEU A 70 3.08 14.97 5.57
C LEU A 70 4.21 13.92 5.65
N ASN A 71 4.44 13.30 6.81
CA ASN A 71 5.47 12.27 7.02
C ASN A 71 4.87 10.87 7.28
N MET A 72 3.55 10.73 7.15
CA MET A 72 2.83 9.49 7.42
C MET A 72 2.68 8.60 6.18
N PHE A 73 2.75 9.19 4.99
CA PHE A 73 2.61 8.51 3.71
C PHE A 73 3.98 8.27 3.07
N LYS A 74 4.28 7.01 2.75
CA LYS A 74 5.41 6.67 1.88
C LYS A 74 5.01 7.02 0.45
N GLN A 75 5.74 7.96 -0.16
CA GLN A 75 5.52 8.31 -1.55
C GLN A 75 5.69 7.10 -2.46
N ASP A 76 4.72 6.90 -3.35
CA ASP A 76 4.76 5.84 -4.35
C ASP A 76 5.97 6.03 -5.28
N PRO A 77 6.85 5.03 -5.47
CA PRO A 77 7.94 5.12 -6.42
C PRO A 77 7.49 5.55 -7.82
N LEU A 78 6.32 5.13 -8.29
CA LEU A 78 5.78 5.48 -9.61
C LEU A 78 5.48 6.97 -9.75
N SER A 79 5.10 7.64 -8.66
CA SER A 79 4.87 9.09 -8.66
C SER A 79 6.13 9.91 -8.95
N ARG A 80 7.32 9.36 -8.64
CA ARG A 80 8.62 9.99 -8.95
C ARG A 80 8.98 9.81 -10.43
N TYR A 81 8.66 8.66 -11.00
CA TYR A 81 8.97 8.35 -12.40
C TYR A 81 7.98 8.96 -13.39
N SER A 82 6.70 9.15 -13.03
CA SER A 82 5.70 9.77 -13.91
C SER A 82 6.08 11.21 -14.29
N ARG A 83 6.65 11.97 -13.34
CA ARG A 83 7.20 13.32 -13.60
C ARG A 83 8.38 13.26 -14.58
N LEU A 84 9.31 12.32 -14.41
CA LEU A 84 10.44 12.11 -15.32
C LEU A 84 10.00 11.63 -16.71
N HIS A 85 8.99 10.77 -16.78
CA HIS A 85 8.46 10.22 -18.03
C HIS A 85 7.72 11.29 -18.86
N LEU A 86 7.01 12.21 -18.20
CA LEU A 86 6.44 13.40 -18.87
C LEU A 86 7.53 14.31 -19.42
N PHE A 87 8.58 14.58 -18.65
CA PHE A 87 9.71 15.39 -19.11
C PHE A 87 10.45 14.73 -20.28
N LYS A 88 10.72 13.43 -20.23
CA LYS A 88 11.31 12.68 -21.36
C LYS A 88 10.42 12.69 -22.60
N LYS A 89 9.10 12.46 -22.47
CA LYS A 89 8.18 12.57 -23.61
C LYS A 89 8.17 13.97 -24.21
N LYS A 90 8.24 15.02 -23.38
CA LYS A 90 8.28 16.41 -23.83
C LYS A 90 9.59 16.75 -24.55
N LEU A 91 10.73 16.27 -24.05
CA LEU A 91 12.04 16.39 -24.70
C LEU A 91 12.13 15.61 -26.03
N TYR A 92 11.66 14.36 -26.07
CA TYR A 92 11.62 13.57 -27.30
C TYR A 92 10.71 14.21 -28.36
N PHE A 93 9.55 14.73 -27.96
CA PHE A 93 8.67 15.43 -28.89
C PHE A 93 9.32 16.69 -29.45
N PHE A 94 10.09 17.43 -28.63
CA PHE A 94 10.81 18.61 -29.09
C PHE A 94 11.99 18.28 -30.02
N SER A 95 12.70 17.17 -29.80
CA SER A 95 13.79 16.69 -30.67
C SER A 95 13.33 16.07 -32.00
N ILE A 96 12.06 15.68 -32.12
CA ILE A 96 11.51 15.14 -33.37
C ILE A 96 10.99 16.26 -34.29
N PHE A 97 10.69 17.44 -33.73
CA PHE A 97 10.13 18.59 -34.43
C PHE A 97 11.14 19.73 -34.66
N LEU A 98 12.44 19.50 -34.40
CA LEU A 98 13.56 20.39 -34.74
C LEU A 98 14.53 19.65 -35.67
#